data_AF-A0AA37WE57-F1
#
_entry.id   AF-A0AA37WE57-F1
#
_cell.length_a   1.000
_cell.length_b   1.000
_cell.length_c   1.000
_cell.angle_alpha   90.00
_cell.angle_beta   90.00
_cell.angle_gamma   90.00
#
_symmetry.space_group_name_H-M   'P 1'
#
loop_
_entity.id
_entity.type
_entity.pdbx_description
1 polymer ?
#
loop_
_entity_poly.entity_id
_entity_poly.type
_entity_poly.pdbx_seq_one_letter_code
_entity_poly.pdbx_strand_id
1 'polypeptide(L)'
;MKNLFIFFLLSMFFIQCNNEPAPTDDWNKVVDGIHVRTGLKDDPNIQTVIGACTTCHSAQLITQNRATRSGWEGMIRWMQETQNLTDLGQAEPVILDYLAKYYPPEETGRRKNLELYDSDWYELKL
;
A
#
# COMPACT_ATOMS: atom_id res chain seq x y z
N MET A 1 -61.33 11.38 29.23
CA MET A 1 -60.33 10.42 29.77
C MET A 1 -60.12 9.30 28.76
N LYS A 2 -59.27 9.55 27.76
CA LYS A 2 -58.74 8.62 26.74
C LYS A 2 -57.91 9.55 25.85
N ASN A 3 -56.71 9.14 25.45
CA ASN A 3 -55.73 9.89 24.62
C ASN A 3 -54.57 10.55 25.39
N LEU A 4 -53.97 9.84 26.35
CA LEU A 4 -52.69 10.24 26.94
C LEU A 4 -51.52 9.25 26.70
N PHE A 5 -51.69 8.24 25.83
CA PHE A 5 -50.68 7.17 25.68
C PHE A 5 -50.21 6.96 24.22
N ILE A 6 -49.92 8.03 23.47
CA ILE A 6 -49.32 7.89 22.11
C ILE A 6 -48.21 8.93 21.89
N PHE A 7 -47.28 9.09 22.83
CA PHE A 7 -46.08 9.90 22.60
C PHE A 7 -44.80 9.30 23.23
N PHE A 8 -44.78 7.99 23.48
CA PHE A 8 -43.63 7.34 24.13
C PHE A 8 -43.01 6.16 23.36
N LEU A 9 -43.34 5.99 22.06
CA LEU A 9 -42.83 4.89 21.23
C LEU A 9 -42.15 5.35 19.93
N LEU A 10 -41.70 6.61 19.87
CA LEU A 10 -41.03 7.15 18.67
C LEU A 10 -39.71 7.87 18.97
N SER A 11 -39.14 7.73 20.17
CA SER A 11 -37.85 8.32 20.52
C SER A 11 -36.76 7.32 20.95
N MET A 12 -37.07 6.02 21.06
CA MET A 12 -36.09 5.00 21.49
C MET A 12 -35.39 4.26 20.33
N PHE A 13 -35.45 4.77 19.11
CA PHE A 13 -34.70 4.23 17.96
C PHE A 13 -33.51 5.10 17.53
N PHE A 14 -33.09 6.06 18.36
CA PHE A 14 -31.94 6.93 18.10
C PHE A 14 -30.85 6.88 19.19
N ILE A 15 -30.87 5.86 20.05
CA ILE A 15 -29.82 5.64 21.05
C ILE A 15 -29.35 4.20 20.91
N GLN A 16 -28.65 3.93 19.81
CA GLN A 16 -27.62 2.90 19.73
C GLN A 16 -26.79 3.13 18.46
N CYS A 17 -26.38 4.38 18.20
CA CYS A 17 -25.25 4.59 17.30
C CYS A 17 -24.00 4.31 18.11
N ASN A 18 -23.63 3.03 18.15
CA ASN A 18 -22.30 2.46 18.42
C ASN A 18 -21.34 3.36 19.21
N ASN A 19 -21.12 3.00 20.47
CA ASN A 19 -19.93 3.40 21.24
C ASN A 19 -18.67 2.67 20.71
N GLU A 20 -18.54 2.49 19.40
CA GLU A 20 -17.28 2.04 18.84
C GLU A 20 -16.35 3.25 18.83
N PRO A 21 -15.15 3.15 19.45
CA PRO A 21 -14.18 4.23 19.34
C PRO A 21 -13.96 4.48 17.84
N ALA A 22 -14.02 5.74 17.43
CA ALA A 22 -13.68 6.13 16.06
C ALA A 22 -12.35 5.45 15.70
N PRO A 23 -12.24 4.84 14.50
CA PRO A 23 -11.01 4.16 14.10
C PRO A 23 -9.87 5.12 14.33
N THR A 24 -8.99 4.79 15.27
CA THR A 24 -7.79 5.57 15.53
C THR A 24 -7.05 5.59 14.21
N ASP A 25 -6.92 6.77 13.62
CA ASP A 25 -6.20 7.03 12.39
C ASP A 25 -4.70 6.92 12.67
N ASP A 26 -4.27 5.71 13.00
CA ASP A 26 -2.87 5.35 13.08
C ASP A 26 -2.35 5.18 11.65
N TRP A 27 -1.96 6.31 11.06
CA TRP A 27 -1.38 6.41 9.72
C TRP A 27 -0.09 5.60 9.56
N ASN A 28 0.52 5.21 10.68
CA ASN A 28 1.76 4.45 10.77
C ASN A 28 1.55 3.03 11.30
N LYS A 29 0.30 2.54 11.33
CA LYS A 29 -0.04 1.20 11.82
C LYS A 29 0.78 0.13 11.11
N VAL A 30 1.42 -0.72 11.90
CA VAL A 30 2.14 -1.91 11.44
C VAL A 30 1.43 -3.16 11.95
N VAL A 31 1.20 -4.12 11.06
CA VAL A 31 0.66 -5.44 11.38
C VAL A 31 1.55 -6.49 10.72
N ASP A 32 2.02 -7.47 11.49
CA ASP A 32 2.90 -8.54 11.01
C ASP A 32 4.17 -8.05 10.26
N GLY A 33 4.74 -6.94 10.74
CA GLY A 33 5.92 -6.33 10.13
C GLY A 33 5.65 -5.68 8.78
N ILE A 34 4.39 -5.36 8.46
CA ILE A 34 3.97 -4.63 7.27
C ILE A 34 3.25 -3.35 7.68
N HIS A 35 3.71 -2.21 7.15
CA HIS A 35 3.02 -0.95 7.30
C HIS A 35 1.72 -0.95 6.48
N VAL A 36 0.59 -0.93 7.18
CA VAL A 36 -0.74 -1.26 6.64
C VAL A 36 -1.11 -0.39 5.45
N ARG A 37 -0.76 0.90 5.50
CA ARG A 37 -1.14 1.86 4.45
C ARG A 37 -0.35 1.70 3.15
N THR A 38 0.91 1.28 3.21
CA THR A 38 1.81 1.27 2.03
C THR A 38 2.19 -0.14 1.58
N GLY A 39 1.99 -1.16 2.41
CA GLY A 39 2.48 -2.51 2.16
C GLY A 39 4.00 -2.65 2.30
N LEU A 40 4.69 -1.60 2.75
CA LEU A 40 6.13 -1.62 2.96
C LEU A 40 6.50 -2.43 4.22
N LYS A 41 7.66 -3.11 4.19
CA LYS A 41 8.20 -3.84 5.34
C LYS A 41 8.57 -2.86 6.47
N ASP A 42 8.23 -3.21 7.70
CA ASP A 42 8.55 -2.38 8.86
C ASP A 42 10.06 -2.27 9.08
N ASP A 43 10.54 -1.05 9.36
CA ASP A 43 11.95 -0.72 9.61
C ASP A 43 12.04 0.68 10.24
N PRO A 44 13.03 0.97 11.10
CA PRO A 44 13.25 2.32 11.63
C PRO A 44 13.35 3.42 10.55
N ASN A 45 13.77 3.07 9.34
CA ASN A 45 13.93 4.01 8.23
C ASN A 45 12.72 4.09 7.29
N ILE A 46 11.64 3.34 7.54
CA ILE A 46 10.49 3.25 6.63
C ILE A 46 9.87 4.62 6.33
N GLN A 47 9.84 5.53 7.31
CA GLN A 47 9.25 6.86 7.13
C GLN A 47 10.05 7.73 6.16
N THR A 48 11.38 7.57 6.15
CA THR A 48 12.26 8.22 5.15
C THR A 48 11.93 7.73 3.75
N VAL A 49 11.68 6.43 3.59
CA VAL A 49 11.31 5.82 2.31
C VAL A 49 9.92 6.26 1.87
N ILE A 50 8.94 6.30 2.79
CA ILE A 50 7.58 6.78 2.51
C ILE A 50 7.64 8.24 2.04
N GLY A 51 8.34 9.11 2.77
CA GLY A 51 8.44 10.53 2.42
C GLY A 51 9.14 10.81 1.09
N ALA A 52 10.12 9.99 0.70
CA ALA A 52 10.86 10.16 -0.55
C ALA A 52 10.17 9.50 -1.75
N CYS A 53 9.63 8.29 -1.58
CA CYS A 53 9.26 7.42 -2.70
C CYS A 53 7.74 7.30 -2.95
N THR A 54 6.89 7.88 -2.09
CA THR A 54 5.42 7.79 -2.22
C THR A 54 4.74 9.12 -2.54
N THR A 55 5.52 10.18 -2.78
CA THR A 55 5.02 11.52 -3.09
C THR A 55 4.35 11.61 -4.47
N CYS A 56 4.82 10.83 -5.45
CA CYS A 56 4.33 10.90 -6.84
C CYS A 56 3.40 9.73 -7.21
N HIS A 57 3.58 8.55 -6.60
CA HIS A 57 2.83 7.34 -6.91
C HIS A 57 2.80 6.39 -5.71
N SER A 58 1.97 5.35 -5.82
CA SER A 58 1.82 4.33 -4.78
C SER A 58 3.13 3.58 -4.49
N ALA A 59 3.29 3.17 -3.22
CA ALA A 59 4.35 2.25 -2.78
C ALA A 59 4.24 0.85 -3.42
N GLN A 60 3.13 0.52 -4.08
CA GLN A 60 2.98 -0.74 -4.81
C GLN A 60 4.06 -0.95 -5.86
N LEU A 61 4.56 0.11 -6.50
CA LEU A 61 5.67 0.02 -7.43
C LEU A 61 6.96 -0.45 -6.74
N ILE A 62 7.16 -0.14 -5.46
CA ILE A 62 8.28 -0.70 -4.70
C ILE A 62 8.03 -2.17 -4.42
N THR A 63 6.86 -2.51 -3.87
CA THR A 63 6.56 -3.88 -3.41
C THR A 63 6.45 -4.91 -4.53
N GLN A 64 6.17 -4.49 -5.76
CA GLN A 64 6.07 -5.36 -6.93
C GLN A 64 7.40 -5.57 -7.66
N ASN A 65 8.39 -4.70 -7.42
CA ASN A 65 9.69 -4.79 -8.08
C ASN A 65 10.73 -5.44 -7.17
N ARG A 66 11.78 -5.97 -7.79
CA ARG A 66 12.94 -6.58 -7.13
C ARG A 66 14.20 -6.16 -7.87
N ALA A 67 15.19 -5.67 -7.14
CA ALA A 67 16.45 -5.23 -7.74
C ALA A 67 17.60 -5.32 -6.74
N THR A 68 18.83 -5.40 -7.26
CA THR A 68 20.02 -5.18 -6.44
C THR A 68 20.06 -3.74 -5.96
N ARG A 69 20.92 -3.44 -4.99
CA ARG A 69 21.17 -2.06 -4.55
C ARG A 69 21.52 -1.14 -5.73
N SER A 70 22.38 -1.59 -6.65
CA SER A 70 22.74 -0.84 -7.86
C SER A 70 21.59 -0.70 -8.85
N GLY A 71 20.70 -1.69 -8.94
CA GLY A 71 19.49 -1.58 -9.75
C GLY A 71 18.50 -0.54 -9.20
N TRP A 72 18.31 -0.51 -7.88
CA TRP A 72 17.55 0.55 -7.21
C TRP A 72 18.16 1.92 -7.39
N GLU A 73 19.48 2.03 -7.28
CA GLU A 73 20.19 3.28 -7.57
C GLU A 73 19.94 3.74 -9.02
N GLY A 74 20.07 2.83 -9.99
CA GLY A 74 19.77 3.14 -11.39
C GLY A 74 18.34 3.65 -11.61
N MET A 75 17.35 3.08 -10.91
CA MET A 75 15.97 3.57 -10.95
C MET A 75 15.83 4.97 -10.34
N ILE A 76 16.51 5.26 -9.21
CA ILE A 76 16.53 6.60 -8.61
C ILE A 76 17.15 7.61 -9.59
N ARG A 77 18.27 7.29 -10.22
CA ARG A 77 18.90 8.14 -11.25
C ARG A 77 17.95 8.41 -12.40
N TRP A 78 17.29 7.37 -12.93
CA TRP A 78 16.31 7.53 -14.00
C TRP A 78 15.14 8.45 -13.60
N MET A 79 14.64 8.33 -12.36
CA MET A 79 13.59 9.22 -11.85
C MET A 79 14.10 10.66 -11.68
N GLN A 80 15.34 10.86 -11.26
CA GLN A 80 15.96 12.18 -11.16
C GLN A 80 16.11 12.84 -12.55
N GLU A 81 16.50 12.06 -13.56
CA GLU A 81 16.68 12.54 -14.93
C GLU A 81 15.36 12.81 -15.67
N THR A 82 14.32 11.99 -15.43
CA THR A 82 13.12 11.98 -16.28
C THR A 82 11.82 12.34 -15.57
N GLN A 83 11.72 12.10 -14.25
CA GLN A 83 10.50 12.27 -13.46
C GLN A 83 10.58 13.42 -12.45
N ASN A 84 11.63 14.24 -12.54
CA ASN A 84 11.86 15.40 -11.67
C ASN A 84 11.95 15.01 -10.17
N LEU A 85 12.47 13.81 -9.88
CA LEU A 85 12.84 13.46 -8.50
C LEU A 85 14.01 14.35 -8.09
N THR A 86 13.85 15.09 -7.00
CA THR A 86 14.91 15.95 -6.47
C THR A 86 16.06 15.12 -5.91
N ASP A 87 17.22 15.75 -5.72
CA ASP A 87 18.33 15.14 -4.99
C ASP A 87 17.87 14.70 -3.59
N LEU A 88 18.14 13.43 -3.26
CA LEU A 88 17.76 12.80 -1.99
C LEU A 88 18.83 13.05 -0.91
N GLY A 89 20.03 13.51 -1.28
CA GLY A 89 21.11 13.85 -0.36
C GLY A 89 21.44 12.71 0.60
N GLN A 90 21.50 13.01 1.90
CA GLN A 90 21.85 12.02 2.94
C GLN A 90 20.79 10.94 3.15
N ALA A 91 19.57 11.13 2.65
CA ALA A 91 18.52 10.10 2.73
C ALA A 91 18.74 8.97 1.71
N GLU A 92 19.45 9.24 0.62
CA GLU A 92 19.64 8.26 -0.45
C GLU A 92 20.30 6.95 0.01
N PRO A 93 21.45 6.94 0.71
CA PRO A 93 22.04 5.69 1.16
C PRO A 93 21.09 4.89 2.07
N VAL A 94 20.34 5.57 2.93
CA VAL A 94 19.35 4.94 3.83
C VAL A 94 18.22 4.28 3.03
N ILE A 95 17.72 4.96 2.01
CA ILE A 95 16.67 4.44 1.13
C ILE A 95 17.20 3.24 0.34
N LEU A 96 18.39 3.33 -0.24
CA LEU A 96 19.01 2.24 -1.01
C LEU A 96 19.26 0.99 -0.16
N ASP A 97 19.71 1.17 1.08
CA ASP A 97 19.95 0.06 2.00
C ASP A 97 18.64 -0.62 2.41
N TYR A 98 17.58 0.16 2.66
CA TYR A 98 16.24 -0.37 2.93
C TYR A 98 15.69 -1.15 1.71
N LEU A 99 15.75 -0.57 0.51
CA LEU A 99 15.23 -1.19 -0.71
C LEU A 99 15.95 -2.49 -1.04
N ALA A 100 17.28 -2.50 -0.93
CA ALA A 100 18.09 -3.69 -1.17
C ALA A 100 17.87 -4.78 -0.10
N LYS A 101 17.61 -4.40 1.15
CA LYS A 101 17.35 -5.34 2.26
C LYS A 101 16.00 -6.04 2.10
N TYR A 102 14.94 -5.30 1.78
CA TYR A 102 13.57 -5.82 1.81
C TYR A 102 13.00 -6.21 0.44
N TYR A 103 13.56 -5.67 -0.65
CA TYR A 103 13.15 -5.96 -2.02
C TYR A 103 14.34 -6.38 -2.92
N PRO A 104 15.19 -7.34 -2.48
CA PRO A 104 16.34 -7.83 -3.23
C PRO A 104 15.89 -8.65 -4.46
N PRO A 105 16.76 -8.94 -5.45
CA PRO A 105 16.42 -9.89 -6.50
C PRO A 105 15.94 -11.22 -5.90
N GLU A 106 14.86 -11.76 -6.46
CA GLU A 106 14.40 -13.11 -6.18
C GLU A 106 14.68 -13.97 -7.40
N GLU A 107 15.11 -15.21 -7.20
CA GLU A 107 15.30 -16.19 -8.28
C GLU A 107 13.92 -16.66 -8.78
N THR A 108 13.21 -15.77 -9.46
CA THR A 108 11.96 -16.09 -10.12
C THR A 108 12.29 -16.48 -11.56
N GLY A 109 12.13 -17.76 -11.88
CA GLY A 109 12.25 -18.23 -13.25
C GLY A 109 11.21 -17.59 -14.18
N ARG A 110 11.32 -17.88 -15.48
CA ARG A 110 10.29 -17.51 -16.46
C ARG A 110 8.92 -17.97 -15.97
N ARG A 111 7.88 -17.16 -16.20
CA ARG A 111 6.48 -17.58 -16.01
C ARG A 111 6.29 -18.98 -16.62
N LYS A 112 5.67 -19.89 -15.86
CA LYS A 112 5.28 -21.21 -16.37
C LYS A 112 4.46 -21.05 -17.66
N ASN A 113 4.52 -22.06 -18.52
CA ASN A 113 3.68 -22.10 -19.71
C ASN A 113 2.21 -22.01 -19.29
N LEU A 114 1.42 -21.26 -20.07
CA LEU A 114 -0.02 -21.22 -19.86
C LEU A 114 -0.62 -22.53 -20.39
N GLU A 115 -1.42 -23.19 -19.57
CA GLU A 115 -2.24 -24.33 -19.99
C GLU A 115 -3.64 -23.78 -20.25
N LEU A 116 -3.96 -23.54 -21.51
CA LEU A 116 -5.25 -23.02 -21.97
C LEU A 116 -5.90 -24.05 -22.89
N TYR A 117 -7.17 -24.34 -22.66
CA TYR A 117 -8.01 -25.14 -23.54
C TYR A 117 -8.97 -24.25 -24.32
N ASP A 118 -9.50 -24.74 -25.44
CA ASP A 118 -10.49 -24.00 -26.23
C ASP A 118 -11.74 -23.62 -25.38
N SER A 119 -12.05 -24.43 -24.36
CA SER A 119 -13.12 -24.15 -23.39
C SER A 119 -12.86 -22.97 -22.46
N ASP A 120 -11.62 -22.53 -22.32
CA ASP A 120 -11.23 -21.45 -21.40
C ASP A 120 -11.41 -20.06 -22.04
N TRP A 121 -11.65 -20.02 -23.35
CA TRP A 121 -11.89 -18.79 -24.09
C TRP A 121 -13.39 -18.48 -24.16
N TYR A 122 -13.73 -17.19 -24.09
CA TYR A 122 -15.10 -16.73 -24.29
C TYR A 122 -15.42 -16.65 -25.78
N GLU A 123 -16.56 -17.19 -26.20
CA GLU A 123 -17.11 -16.94 -27.53
C GLU A 123 -17.67 -15.52 -27.63
N LEU A 124 -17.05 -14.68 -28.46
CA LEU A 124 -17.57 -13.35 -28.77
C LEU A 124 -18.68 -13.47 -29.83
N LYS A 125 -19.91 -13.13 -29.45
CA LYS A 125 -21.02 -12.96 -30.40
C LYS A 125 -20.96 -11.55 -30.99
N LEU A 126 -20.83 -11.46 -32.31
CA LEU A 126 -20.88 -10.22 -33.08
C LEU A 126 -22.33 -9.78 -33.34
#